data_AF-A0A9W8NL43-F1
#
_entry.id   AF-A0A9W8NL43-F1
#
_cell.length_a   1.000
_cell.length_b   1.000
_cell.length_c   1.000
_cell.angle_alpha   90.00
_cell.angle_beta   90.00
_cell.angle_gamma   90.00
#
_symmetry.space_group_name_H-M   'P 1'
#
loop_
_entity.id
_entity.type
_entity.pdbx_description
1 polymer ?
#
loop_
_entity_poly.entity_id
_entity_poly.type
_entity_poly.pdbx_seq_one_letter_code
_entity_poly.pdbx_strand_id
1 'polypeptide(L)'
;MENEARAIAADNWTADHNAYTTLASAIENNSIPGLQECLGLARGFFDDDEYAQFRDEAFQDILSHHSTDLLFYMLDNEGVPLTNVNPSSIFSWASKSLIDALTSRGWDVNTPSSPAFNGMRLLDFLVREQHGKEDLAYWLVQEKGATVTSGGSYLPGGGRAVQVPILETCAAYGTVSMFTFLEREGARPAPRMLHVAVEMAADEGVDPDYDLSQQPQGSHHRRVQMLHYLIDQRQLSVNSMDTDIYPDGIYLGNTFWGTPICYAARRKGGAQVVRWLLKKGADPTLKGTCTDMDAIDCAREAKCHGIVAILEDWRWERNEHKA
;
A
#
# COMPACT_ATOMS: atom_id res chain seq x y z
N MET A 1 -54.65 11.33 -9.49
CA MET A 1 -53.89 10.14 -9.04
C MET A 1 -52.83 9.69 -10.05
N GLU A 2 -53.13 9.01 -11.17
CA GLU A 2 -52.07 8.51 -12.09
C GLU A 2 -51.30 9.62 -12.83
N ASN A 3 -51.98 10.71 -13.22
CA ASN A 3 -51.34 11.87 -13.86
C ASN A 3 -50.56 12.77 -12.88
N GLU A 4 -50.97 12.84 -11.61
CA GLU A 4 -50.23 13.57 -10.56
C GLU A 4 -48.98 12.81 -10.15
N ALA A 5 -49.06 11.48 -10.00
CA ALA A 5 -47.90 10.64 -9.69
C ALA A 5 -46.84 10.69 -10.81
N ARG A 6 -47.26 10.76 -12.08
CA ARG A 6 -46.35 10.93 -13.22
C ARG A 6 -45.72 12.32 -13.30
N ALA A 7 -46.44 13.38 -12.94
CA ALA A 7 -45.89 14.74 -12.92
C ALA A 7 -44.85 14.91 -11.81
N ILE A 8 -45.15 14.42 -10.61
CA ILE A 8 -44.21 14.41 -9.47
C ILE A 8 -42.95 13.60 -9.79
N ALA A 9 -43.11 12.43 -10.42
CA ALA A 9 -41.96 11.61 -10.83
C ALA A 9 -41.09 12.27 -11.91
N ALA A 10 -41.69 13.05 -12.82
CA ALA A 10 -40.95 13.78 -13.85
C ALA A 10 -40.19 14.99 -13.28
N ASP A 11 -40.83 15.73 -12.36
CA ASP A 11 -40.22 16.88 -11.68
C ASP A 11 -39.05 16.43 -10.78
N ASN A 12 -39.21 15.33 -10.04
CA ASN A 12 -38.14 14.75 -9.23
C ASN A 12 -36.96 14.28 -10.09
N TRP A 13 -37.21 13.59 -11.22
CA TRP A 13 -36.13 13.16 -12.12
C TRP A 13 -35.31 14.34 -12.68
N THR A 14 -35.98 15.45 -13.03
CA THR A 14 -35.26 16.66 -13.48
C THR A 14 -34.48 17.33 -12.36
N ALA A 15 -34.98 17.33 -11.13
CA ALA A 15 -34.31 17.93 -9.99
C ALA A 15 -33.05 17.15 -9.59
N ASP A 16 -33.14 15.82 -9.50
CA ASP A 16 -32.00 14.93 -9.23
C ASP A 16 -30.91 15.13 -10.29
N HIS A 17 -31.32 15.10 -11.57
CA HIS A 17 -30.40 15.31 -12.68
C HIS A 17 -29.70 16.68 -12.60
N ASN A 18 -30.43 17.73 -12.23
CA ASN A 18 -29.89 19.07 -12.09
C ASN A 18 -28.90 19.19 -10.92
N ALA A 19 -29.14 18.50 -9.80
CA ALA A 19 -28.23 18.50 -8.65
C ALA A 19 -26.89 17.82 -9.01
N TYR A 20 -26.93 16.63 -9.62
CA TYR A 20 -25.72 15.91 -10.02
C TYR A 20 -24.97 16.58 -11.18
N THR A 21 -25.68 17.15 -12.16
CA THR A 21 -25.00 17.87 -13.27
C THR A 21 -24.34 19.16 -12.79
N THR A 22 -24.99 19.91 -11.89
CA THR A 22 -24.39 21.10 -11.28
C THR A 22 -23.20 20.73 -10.40
N LEU A 23 -23.28 19.61 -9.66
CA LEU A 23 -22.15 19.09 -8.87
C LEU A 23 -20.94 18.75 -9.76
N ALA A 24 -21.15 17.99 -10.85
CA ALA A 24 -20.09 17.68 -11.80
C ALA A 24 -19.43 18.96 -12.34
N SER A 25 -20.22 19.96 -12.74
CA SER A 25 -19.70 21.25 -13.20
C SER A 25 -18.96 22.02 -12.11
N ALA A 26 -19.44 21.99 -10.86
CA ALA A 26 -18.77 22.63 -9.73
C ALA A 26 -17.40 22.00 -9.45
N ILE A 27 -17.31 20.68 -9.53
CA ILE A 27 -16.05 19.94 -9.34
C ILE A 27 -15.07 20.23 -10.48
N GLU A 28 -15.53 20.14 -11.73
CA GLU A 28 -14.70 20.44 -12.91
C GLU A 28 -14.11 21.85 -12.87
N ASN A 29 -14.88 22.82 -12.36
CA ASN A 29 -14.47 24.22 -12.28
C ASN A 29 -13.87 24.62 -10.92
N ASN A 30 -13.73 23.69 -9.97
CA ASN A 30 -13.33 23.97 -8.58
C ASN A 30 -14.13 25.14 -7.96
N SER A 31 -15.44 25.18 -8.19
CA SER A 31 -16.30 26.33 -7.91
C SER A 31 -17.10 26.16 -6.62
N ILE A 32 -16.71 26.87 -5.56
CA ILE A 32 -17.48 26.93 -4.30
C ILE A 32 -18.93 27.41 -4.54
N PRO A 33 -19.19 28.48 -5.32
CA PRO A 33 -20.56 28.89 -5.62
C PRO A 33 -21.38 27.80 -6.31
N GLY A 34 -20.78 27.04 -7.24
CA GLY A 34 -21.45 25.93 -7.91
C GLY A 34 -21.77 24.78 -6.95
N LEU A 35 -20.86 24.48 -6.02
CA LEU A 35 -21.09 23.49 -4.96
C LEU A 35 -22.22 23.93 -4.02
N GLN A 36 -22.25 25.22 -3.65
CA GLN A 36 -23.34 25.78 -2.85
C GLN A 36 -24.69 25.67 -3.54
N GLU A 37 -24.73 25.93 -4.86
CA GLU A 37 -25.94 25.79 -5.67
C GLU A 37 -26.42 24.35 -5.71
N CYS A 38 -25.55 23.37 -5.99
CA CYS A 38 -25.97 21.97 -6.07
C CYS A 38 -26.42 21.42 -4.70
N LEU A 39 -25.73 21.77 -3.61
CA LEU A 39 -26.12 21.39 -2.25
C LEU A 39 -27.45 22.05 -1.85
N GLY A 40 -27.68 23.30 -2.27
CA GLY A 40 -28.94 24.01 -2.06
C GLY A 40 -30.10 23.36 -2.81
N LEU A 41 -29.89 22.95 -4.06
CA LEU A 41 -30.85 22.17 -4.83
C LEU A 41 -31.14 20.84 -4.13
N ALA A 42 -30.10 20.07 -3.81
CA ALA A 42 -30.21 18.78 -3.15
C ALA A 42 -31.04 18.84 -1.86
N ARG A 43 -30.78 19.80 -0.96
CA ARG A 43 -31.58 20.01 0.27
C ARG A 43 -33.04 20.38 0.01
N GLY A 44 -33.34 20.97 -1.13
CA GLY A 44 -34.69 21.39 -1.49
C GLY A 44 -35.57 20.25 -2.01
N PHE A 45 -34.96 19.16 -2.51
CA PHE A 45 -35.65 18.08 -3.21
C PHE A 45 -35.52 16.73 -2.53
N PHE A 46 -34.35 16.43 -1.95
CA PHE A 46 -34.11 15.18 -1.25
C PHE A 46 -34.64 15.23 0.18
N ASP A 47 -35.09 14.07 0.67
CA ASP A 47 -35.26 13.91 2.11
C ASP A 47 -33.92 13.86 2.84
N ASP A 48 -33.94 13.79 4.18
CA ASP A 48 -32.73 13.85 5.00
C ASP A 48 -31.75 12.69 4.70
N ASP A 49 -32.26 11.50 4.39
CA ASP A 49 -31.45 10.30 4.12
C ASP A 49 -30.84 10.37 2.70
N GLU A 50 -31.66 10.74 1.71
CA GLU A 50 -31.24 10.96 0.32
C GLU A 50 -30.20 12.10 0.22
N TYR A 51 -30.41 13.20 0.96
CA TYR A 51 -29.46 14.31 1.00
C TYR A 51 -28.13 13.90 1.65
N ALA A 52 -28.18 13.11 2.73
CA ALA A 52 -26.97 12.59 3.36
C ALA A 52 -26.18 11.70 2.39
N GLN A 53 -26.87 10.83 1.63
CA GLN A 53 -26.24 10.01 0.60
C GLN A 53 -25.62 10.88 -0.50
N PHE A 54 -26.36 11.85 -1.04
CA PHE A 54 -25.86 12.78 -2.05
C PHE A 54 -24.62 13.53 -1.58
N ARG A 55 -24.62 14.05 -0.34
CA ARG A 55 -23.49 14.76 0.26
C ARG A 55 -22.26 13.86 0.37
N ASP A 56 -22.44 12.60 0.78
CA ASP A 56 -21.35 11.65 0.95
C ASP A 56 -20.76 11.24 -0.42
N GLU A 57 -21.60 11.05 -1.44
CA GLU A 57 -21.18 10.83 -2.84
C GLU A 57 -20.40 12.04 -3.38
N ALA A 58 -20.95 13.25 -3.21
CA ALA A 58 -20.28 14.49 -3.61
C ALA A 58 -18.91 14.65 -2.93
N PHE A 59 -18.80 14.27 -1.67
CA PHE A 59 -17.53 14.29 -0.95
C PHE A 59 -16.50 13.32 -1.53
N GLN A 60 -16.92 12.10 -1.90
CA GLN A 60 -16.03 11.14 -2.58
C GLN A 60 -15.58 11.62 -3.96
N ASP A 61 -16.47 12.27 -4.71
CA ASP A 61 -16.14 12.85 -6.01
C ASP A 61 -15.14 14.00 -5.87
N ILE A 62 -15.32 14.88 -4.88
CA ILE A 62 -14.38 15.97 -4.56
C ILE A 62 -12.99 15.41 -4.21
N LEU A 63 -12.93 14.35 -3.39
CA LEU A 63 -11.68 13.67 -3.05
C LEU A 63 -11.01 13.08 -4.30
N SER A 64 -11.79 12.48 -5.20
CA SER A 64 -11.29 11.87 -6.44
C SER A 64 -10.76 12.89 -7.45
N HIS A 65 -11.25 14.13 -7.40
CA HIS A 65 -10.79 15.24 -8.25
C HIS A 65 -9.73 16.12 -7.58
N HIS A 66 -9.29 15.76 -6.37
CA HIS A 66 -8.18 16.42 -5.66
C HIS A 66 -8.41 17.92 -5.38
N SER A 67 -9.68 18.35 -5.25
CA SER A 67 -10.02 19.75 -4.99
C SER A 67 -9.88 20.07 -3.50
N THR A 68 -8.86 20.86 -3.13
CA THR A 68 -8.65 21.30 -1.74
C THR A 68 -9.75 22.24 -1.26
N ASP A 69 -10.18 23.16 -2.11
CA ASP A 69 -11.09 24.24 -1.71
C ASP A 69 -12.49 23.70 -1.45
N LEU A 70 -12.98 22.82 -2.32
CA LEU A 70 -14.27 22.15 -2.14
C LEU A 70 -14.20 21.16 -0.98
N LEU A 71 -13.08 20.45 -0.80
CA LEU A 71 -12.87 19.57 0.36
C LEU A 71 -13.04 20.36 1.67
N PHE A 72 -12.34 21.49 1.83
CA PHE A 72 -12.45 22.28 3.06
C PHE A 72 -13.81 22.92 3.22
N TYR A 73 -14.48 23.32 2.12
CA TYR A 73 -15.85 23.79 2.19
C TYR A 73 -16.79 22.73 2.80
N MET A 74 -16.71 21.48 2.33
CA MET A 74 -17.52 20.37 2.83
C MET A 74 -17.24 20.07 4.32
N LEU A 75 -15.98 20.12 4.73
CA LEU A 75 -15.60 19.89 6.13
C LEU A 75 -16.07 21.01 7.06
N ASP A 76 -15.93 22.27 6.63
CA ASP A 76 -16.18 23.44 7.49
C ASP A 76 -17.66 23.85 7.52
N ASN A 77 -18.42 23.60 6.44
CA ASN A 77 -19.79 24.14 6.27
C ASN A 77 -20.87 23.05 6.17
N GLU A 78 -20.54 21.87 5.67
CA GLU A 78 -21.52 20.81 5.37
C GLU A 78 -21.56 19.71 6.44
N GLY A 79 -20.76 19.88 7.50
CA GLY A 79 -20.73 18.96 8.64
C GLY A 79 -20.16 17.58 8.30
N VAL A 80 -19.42 17.45 7.20
CA VAL A 80 -18.77 16.20 6.84
C VAL A 80 -17.69 15.87 7.88
N PRO A 81 -17.72 14.69 8.52
CA PRO A 81 -16.72 14.32 9.51
C PRO A 81 -15.31 14.23 8.91
N LEU A 82 -14.30 14.74 9.64
CA LEU A 82 -12.89 14.59 9.25
C LEU A 82 -12.45 13.13 9.12
N THR A 83 -13.13 12.20 9.81
CA THR A 83 -12.90 10.76 9.69
C THR A 83 -13.18 10.22 8.29
N ASN A 84 -13.92 10.96 7.46
CA ASN A 84 -14.17 10.59 6.07
C ASN A 84 -12.97 10.89 5.15
N VAL A 85 -12.00 11.69 5.62
CA VAL A 85 -10.73 11.91 4.91
C VAL A 85 -9.80 10.72 5.17
N ASN A 86 -9.91 9.70 4.33
CA ASN A 86 -9.10 8.50 4.44
C ASN A 86 -7.71 8.70 3.81
N PRO A 87 -6.61 8.20 4.44
CA PRO A 87 -5.28 8.19 3.82
C PRO A 87 -5.24 7.65 2.39
N SER A 88 -6.02 6.60 2.09
CA SER A 88 -6.08 6.00 0.75
C SER A 88 -6.65 6.94 -0.31
N SER A 89 -7.45 7.93 0.08
CA SER A 89 -8.08 8.88 -0.84
C SER A 89 -7.21 10.11 -1.10
N ILE A 90 -6.20 10.37 -0.26
CA ILE A 90 -5.38 11.59 -0.36
C ILE A 90 -3.91 11.35 -0.69
N PHE A 91 -3.35 10.15 -0.51
CA PHE A 91 -1.89 9.95 -0.62
C PHE A 91 -1.30 10.42 -1.97
N SER A 92 -2.01 10.22 -3.08
CA SER A 92 -1.53 10.50 -4.44
C SER A 92 -1.36 12.00 -4.68
N TRP A 93 -2.14 12.84 -4.01
CA TRP A 93 -2.13 14.30 -4.16
C TRP A 93 -1.83 15.06 -2.84
N ALA A 94 -1.52 14.33 -1.77
CA ALA A 94 -1.08 14.87 -0.50
C ALA A 94 0.09 15.86 -0.65
N SER A 95 -0.01 16.97 0.07
CA SER A 95 0.99 18.04 0.15
C SER A 95 1.10 18.52 1.60
N LYS A 96 2.18 19.24 1.92
CA LYS A 96 2.35 19.84 3.26
C LYS A 96 1.17 20.74 3.61
N SER A 97 0.76 21.61 2.68
CA SER A 97 -0.37 22.53 2.87
C SER A 97 -1.70 21.82 3.12
N LEU A 98 -1.99 20.74 2.39
CA LEU A 98 -3.19 19.94 2.62
C LEU A 98 -3.16 19.32 4.03
N ILE A 99 -2.04 18.71 4.40
CA ILE A 99 -1.90 18.04 5.70
C ILE A 99 -1.94 19.07 6.84
N ASP A 100 -1.31 20.23 6.69
CA ASP A 100 -1.39 21.34 7.65
C ASP A 100 -2.83 21.80 7.85
N ALA A 101 -3.58 21.96 6.77
CA ALA A 101 -4.97 22.38 6.81
C ALA A 101 -5.89 21.30 7.42
N LEU A 102 -5.63 20.02 7.19
CA LEU A 102 -6.38 18.93 7.82
C LEU A 102 -6.03 18.79 9.31
N THR A 103 -4.75 18.82 9.66
CA THR A 103 -4.29 18.69 11.05
C THR A 103 -4.72 19.87 11.91
N SER A 104 -4.77 21.09 11.36
CA SER A 104 -5.32 22.26 12.08
C SER A 104 -6.82 22.14 12.39
N ARG A 105 -7.54 21.30 11.65
CA ARG A 105 -8.94 20.94 11.91
C ARG A 105 -9.08 19.73 12.84
N GLY A 106 -7.98 19.10 13.25
CA GLY A 106 -7.97 17.95 14.16
C GLY A 106 -7.89 16.59 13.47
N TRP A 107 -7.57 16.54 12.16
CA TRP A 107 -7.27 15.27 11.50
C TRP A 107 -5.98 14.65 12.04
N ASP A 108 -6.03 13.38 12.43
CA ASP A 108 -4.86 12.65 12.94
C ASP A 108 -4.10 11.99 11.78
N VAL A 109 -2.82 12.34 11.62
CA VAL A 109 -1.91 11.75 10.63
C VAL A 109 -1.71 10.24 10.79
N ASN A 110 -2.02 9.71 11.98
CA ASN A 110 -1.95 8.29 12.31
C ASN A 110 -3.27 7.55 12.09
N THR A 111 -4.29 8.21 11.54
CA THR A 111 -5.57 7.58 11.20
C THR A 111 -5.32 6.39 10.26
N PRO A 112 -5.75 5.17 10.62
CA PRO A 112 -5.62 4.02 9.74
C PRO A 112 -6.62 4.12 8.58
N SER A 113 -6.23 3.63 7.41
CA SER A 113 -7.14 3.42 6.29
C SER A 113 -8.11 2.26 6.57
N SER A 114 -8.98 1.96 5.61
CA SER A 114 -9.97 0.90 5.74
C SER A 114 -9.32 -0.49 5.83
N PRO A 115 -10.04 -1.51 6.31
CA PRO A 115 -9.57 -2.89 6.32
C PRO A 115 -9.16 -3.42 4.95
N ALA A 116 -9.75 -2.89 3.86
CA ALA A 116 -9.36 -3.25 2.49
C ALA A 116 -7.90 -2.88 2.15
N PHE A 117 -7.35 -1.90 2.88
CA PHE A 117 -5.95 -1.49 2.80
C PHE A 117 -5.14 -1.90 4.04
N ASN A 118 -5.57 -2.95 4.75
CA ASN A 118 -4.87 -3.48 5.94
C ASN A 118 -4.59 -2.43 7.03
N GLY A 119 -5.40 -1.38 7.12
CA GLY A 119 -5.20 -0.31 8.11
C GLY A 119 -3.96 0.55 7.86
N MET A 120 -3.43 0.59 6.63
CA MET A 120 -2.30 1.46 6.27
C MET A 120 -2.60 2.92 6.60
N ARG A 121 -1.64 3.63 7.21
CA ARG A 121 -1.70 5.07 7.47
C ARG A 121 -1.13 5.83 6.28
N LEU A 122 -1.28 7.15 6.29
CA LEU A 122 -0.71 8.01 5.24
C LEU A 122 0.80 7.78 5.06
N LEU A 123 1.54 7.68 6.16
CA LEU A 123 2.97 7.41 6.13
C LEU A 123 3.30 6.10 5.38
N ASP A 124 2.52 5.04 5.61
CA ASP A 124 2.75 3.73 4.99
C ASP A 124 2.54 3.79 3.46
N PHE A 125 1.62 4.64 2.98
CA PHE A 125 1.50 4.93 1.55
C PHE A 125 2.69 5.73 1.03
N LEU A 126 3.08 6.82 1.69
CA LEU A 126 4.12 7.74 1.18
C LEU A 126 5.52 7.10 1.09
N VAL A 127 5.81 6.10 1.92
CA VAL A 127 7.05 5.31 1.84
C VAL A 127 7.13 4.47 0.55
N ARG A 128 5.99 4.20 -0.10
CA ARG A 128 5.96 3.48 -1.37
C ARG A 128 6.42 4.41 -2.49
N GLU A 129 7.52 4.06 -3.13
CA GLU A 129 8.21 4.88 -4.12
C GLU A 129 7.34 5.31 -5.31
N GLN A 130 6.38 4.49 -5.70
CA GLN A 130 5.40 4.78 -6.76
C GLN A 130 4.67 6.13 -6.59
N HIS A 131 4.80 6.79 -5.43
CA HIS A 131 4.23 8.11 -5.17
C HIS A 131 5.24 9.25 -5.15
N GLY A 132 6.55 9.00 -5.13
CA GLY A 132 7.59 10.03 -5.22
C GLY A 132 7.58 11.06 -4.08
N LYS A 133 7.12 10.69 -2.88
CA LYS A 133 6.83 11.60 -1.77
C LYS A 133 7.63 11.33 -0.49
N GLU A 134 8.87 10.87 -0.64
CA GLU A 134 9.74 10.61 0.52
C GLU A 134 9.96 11.86 1.38
N ASP A 135 10.14 13.03 0.76
CA ASP A 135 10.25 14.32 1.48
C ASP A 135 9.05 14.60 2.39
N LEU A 136 7.86 14.20 1.95
CA LEU A 136 6.64 14.33 2.74
C LEU A 136 6.59 13.30 3.87
N ALA A 137 7.09 12.08 3.64
CA ALA A 137 7.21 11.06 4.67
C ALA A 137 8.20 11.47 5.78
N TYR A 138 9.37 12.02 5.43
CA TYR A 138 10.31 12.60 6.40
C TYR A 138 9.64 13.67 7.25
N TRP A 139 8.98 14.61 6.59
CA TRP A 139 8.28 15.72 7.24
C TRP A 139 7.16 15.24 8.17
N LEU A 140 6.38 14.23 7.78
CA LEU A 140 5.34 13.66 8.62
C LEU A 140 5.89 13.10 9.93
N VAL A 141 7.00 12.36 9.87
CA VAL A 141 7.62 11.75 11.05
C VAL A 141 8.24 12.83 11.94
N GLN A 142 8.99 13.77 11.35
CA GLN A 142 9.78 14.75 12.11
C GLN A 142 8.94 15.90 12.68
N GLU A 143 7.94 16.38 11.93
CA GLU A 143 7.22 17.61 12.26
C GLU A 143 5.75 17.37 12.62
N LYS A 144 5.14 16.27 12.15
CA LYS A 144 3.70 16.00 12.35
C LYS A 144 3.39 14.86 13.31
N GLY A 145 4.42 14.25 13.91
CA GLY A 145 4.22 13.18 14.89
C GLY A 145 3.64 11.91 14.29
N ALA A 146 3.90 11.64 13.01
CA ALA A 146 3.56 10.36 12.41
C ALA A 146 4.38 9.24 13.08
N THR A 147 3.68 8.22 13.55
CA THR A 147 4.28 7.10 14.27
C THR A 147 4.91 6.11 13.29
N VAL A 148 6.15 5.70 13.58
CA VAL A 148 6.86 4.69 12.77
C VAL A 148 6.68 3.27 13.31
N THR A 149 6.12 3.13 14.51
CA THR A 149 5.76 1.82 15.07
C THR A 149 4.34 1.48 14.64
N SER A 150 4.11 0.22 14.29
CA SER A 150 2.75 -0.28 14.02
C SER A 150 2.06 -0.48 15.37
N GLY A 151 1.02 0.31 15.63
CA GLY A 151 0.13 0.05 16.76
C GLY A 151 -0.78 -1.10 16.36
N GLY A 152 -0.57 -2.29 16.94
CA GLY A 152 -1.51 -3.39 16.73
C GLY A 152 -2.88 -2.97 17.27
N SER A 153 -3.80 -2.57 16.40
CA SER A 153 -5.16 -2.22 16.76
C SER A 153 -6.07 -3.43 16.57
N TYR A 154 -6.81 -3.76 17.62
CA TYR A 154 -7.85 -4.79 17.56
C TYR A 154 -9.00 -4.27 16.70
N LEU A 155 -9.41 -5.02 15.67
CA LEU A 155 -10.66 -4.70 14.98
C LEU A 155 -11.85 -5.02 15.91
N PRO A 156 -12.92 -4.20 15.91
CA PRO A 156 -14.20 -4.59 16.49
C PRO A 156 -14.69 -5.87 15.79
N GLY A 157 -14.82 -6.97 16.54
CA GLY A 157 -15.14 -8.30 16.00
C GLY A 157 -14.03 -9.36 16.12
N GLY A 158 -12.91 -9.05 16.76
CA GLY A 158 -11.92 -10.05 17.18
C GLY A 158 -10.92 -10.48 16.10
N GLY A 159 -10.98 -9.91 14.90
CA GLY A 159 -9.92 -10.04 13.89
C GLY A 159 -8.74 -9.12 14.21
N ARG A 160 -7.51 -9.64 14.22
CA ARG A 160 -6.32 -8.77 14.19
C ARG A 160 -6.15 -8.24 12.75
N ALA A 161 -6.40 -6.96 12.52
CA ALA A 161 -5.72 -6.27 11.43
C ALA A 161 -4.25 -6.13 11.86
N VAL A 162 -3.42 -7.08 11.46
CA VAL A 162 -1.98 -6.97 11.73
C VAL A 162 -1.46 -5.92 10.75
N GLN A 163 -1.33 -4.68 11.21
CA GLN A 163 -0.67 -3.65 10.44
C GLN A 163 0.75 -4.12 10.11
N VAL A 164 1.07 -4.20 8.82
CA VAL A 164 2.40 -4.59 8.35
C VAL A 164 3.42 -3.61 8.94
N PRO A 165 4.53 -4.09 9.54
CA PRO A 165 5.56 -3.20 10.04
C PRO A 165 6.09 -2.30 8.92
N ILE A 166 6.25 -1.00 9.20
CA ILE A 166 6.62 -0.03 8.17
C ILE A 166 7.96 -0.35 7.48
N LEU A 167 8.91 -0.96 8.19
CA LEU A 167 10.19 -1.39 7.60
C LEU A 167 10.01 -2.52 6.58
N GLU A 168 8.98 -3.36 6.71
CA GLU A 168 8.65 -4.36 5.71
C GLU A 168 8.11 -3.68 4.44
N THR A 169 7.19 -2.72 4.58
CA THR A 169 6.73 -1.90 3.45
C THR A 169 7.87 -1.13 2.79
N CYS A 170 8.77 -0.56 3.59
CA CYS A 170 9.93 0.16 3.09
C CYS A 170 10.94 -0.77 2.40
N ALA A 171 11.16 -1.99 2.91
CA ALA A 171 12.00 -2.98 2.26
C ALA A 171 11.44 -3.42 0.90
N ALA A 172 10.12 -3.51 0.78
CA ALA A 172 9.45 -3.87 -0.47
C ALA A 172 9.52 -2.74 -1.51
N TYR A 173 9.26 -1.48 -1.10
CA TYR A 173 8.97 -0.40 -2.03
C TYR A 173 9.87 0.84 -1.91
N GLY A 174 10.43 1.12 -0.74
CA GLY A 174 11.13 2.37 -0.44
C GLY A 174 12.61 2.38 -0.83
N THR A 175 13.29 3.49 -0.50
CA THR A 175 14.75 3.62 -0.62
C THR A 175 15.48 3.16 0.64
N VAL A 176 16.78 2.87 0.51
CA VAL A 176 17.66 2.60 1.67
C VAL A 176 17.72 3.81 2.61
N SER A 177 17.69 5.03 2.08
CA SER A 177 17.67 6.27 2.87
C SER A 177 16.41 6.36 3.75
N MET A 178 15.23 6.12 3.17
CA MET A 178 13.98 6.10 3.94
C MET A 178 13.98 4.96 4.96
N PHE A 179 14.46 3.77 4.58
CA PHE A 179 14.54 2.62 5.48
C PHE A 179 15.41 2.90 6.71
N THR A 180 16.64 3.39 6.48
CA THR A 180 17.59 3.74 7.55
C THR A 180 17.07 4.86 8.44
N PHE A 181 16.38 5.84 7.85
CA PHE A 181 15.69 6.88 8.60
C PHE A 181 14.62 6.31 9.52
N LEU A 182 13.67 5.54 8.99
CA LEU A 182 12.57 4.97 9.78
C LEU A 182 13.10 4.11 10.93
N GLU A 183 14.14 3.33 10.68
CA GLU A 183 14.80 2.55 11.73
C GLU A 183 15.39 3.45 12.83
N ARG A 184 16.08 4.53 12.47
CA ARG A 184 16.64 5.50 13.44
C ARG A 184 15.54 6.16 14.28
N GLU A 185 14.37 6.41 13.68
CA GLU A 185 13.21 6.97 14.38
C GLU A 185 12.45 5.90 15.22
N GLY A 186 12.95 4.66 15.29
CA GLY A 186 12.46 3.61 16.18
C GLY A 186 11.54 2.58 15.53
N ALA A 187 11.46 2.53 14.19
CA ALA A 187 10.74 1.47 13.51
C ALA A 187 11.41 0.11 13.77
N ARG A 188 10.61 -0.90 14.12
CA ARG A 188 11.12 -2.22 14.50
C ARG A 188 11.41 -3.08 13.28
N PRO A 189 12.56 -3.79 13.24
CA PRO A 189 12.83 -4.79 12.22
C PRO A 189 11.72 -5.84 12.16
N ALA A 190 11.24 -6.15 10.95
CA ALA A 190 10.29 -7.22 10.73
C ALA A 190 11.00 -8.48 10.20
N PRO A 191 10.61 -9.69 10.63
CA PRO A 191 11.27 -10.92 10.16
C PRO A 191 11.14 -11.14 8.65
N ARG A 192 10.14 -10.50 8.00
CA ARG A 192 9.86 -10.65 6.57
C ARG A 192 10.48 -9.59 5.66
N MET A 193 11.28 -8.65 6.18
CA MET A 193 11.89 -7.58 5.35
C MET A 193 12.62 -8.12 4.12
N LEU A 194 13.46 -9.15 4.29
CA LEU A 194 14.18 -9.74 3.15
C LEU A 194 13.26 -10.48 2.19
N HIS A 195 12.23 -11.16 2.72
CA HIS A 195 11.26 -11.93 1.92
C HIS A 195 10.51 -11.01 0.95
N VAL A 196 9.95 -9.91 1.46
CA VAL A 196 9.18 -8.96 0.62
C VAL A 196 10.07 -8.18 -0.34
N ALA A 197 11.31 -7.83 0.06
CA ALA A 197 12.26 -7.17 -0.83
C ALA A 197 12.64 -8.07 -2.02
N VAL A 198 12.90 -9.35 -1.74
CA VAL A 198 13.20 -10.37 -2.75
C VAL A 198 12.01 -10.62 -3.66
N GLU A 199 10.81 -10.73 -3.09
CA GLU A 199 9.58 -10.94 -3.86
C GLU A 199 9.36 -9.80 -4.86
N MET A 200 9.50 -8.55 -4.43
CA MET A 200 9.30 -7.39 -5.30
C MET A 200 10.40 -7.24 -6.35
N ALA A 201 11.66 -7.48 -5.99
CA ALA A 201 12.73 -7.52 -6.99
C ALA A 201 12.50 -8.61 -8.05
N ALA A 202 12.00 -9.77 -7.64
CA ALA A 202 11.72 -10.89 -8.53
C ALA A 202 10.47 -10.67 -9.41
N ASP A 203 9.46 -9.98 -8.89
CA ASP A 203 8.26 -9.58 -9.64
C ASP A 203 8.59 -8.54 -10.73
N GLU A 204 9.46 -7.57 -10.41
CA GLU A 204 9.98 -6.57 -11.36
C GLU A 204 11.04 -7.14 -12.33
N GLY A 205 11.51 -8.38 -12.12
CA GLY A 205 12.52 -9.01 -13.00
C GLY A 205 13.90 -8.38 -12.89
N VAL A 206 14.24 -7.86 -11.71
CA VAL A 206 15.50 -7.19 -11.42
C VAL A 206 16.67 -8.17 -11.46
N ASP A 207 17.81 -7.72 -11.98
CA ASP A 207 19.08 -8.42 -11.91
C ASP A 207 19.98 -7.78 -10.83
N PRO A 208 20.16 -8.43 -9.66
CA PRO A 208 20.98 -7.87 -8.59
C PRO A 208 22.49 -7.86 -8.88
N ASP A 209 22.97 -8.64 -9.87
CA ASP A 209 24.38 -8.62 -10.27
C ASP A 209 24.67 -7.54 -11.32
N TYR A 210 23.65 -6.82 -11.79
CA TYR A 210 23.82 -5.79 -12.82
C TYR A 210 24.58 -4.57 -12.28
N ASP A 211 25.47 -4.02 -13.11
CA ASP A 211 26.25 -2.84 -12.78
C ASP A 211 25.35 -1.60 -12.63
N LEU A 212 25.16 -1.17 -11.37
CA LEU A 212 24.34 -0.02 -10.99
C LEU A 212 24.83 1.31 -11.55
N SER A 213 26.06 1.39 -12.07
CA SER A 213 26.58 2.60 -12.72
C SER A 213 25.97 2.86 -14.10
N GLN A 214 25.31 1.85 -14.71
CA GLN A 214 24.82 1.92 -16.09
C GLN A 214 23.31 2.10 -16.24
N GLN A 215 22.54 2.17 -15.14
CA GLN A 215 21.09 2.45 -15.20
C GLN A 215 20.72 3.83 -14.64
N PRO A 216 19.70 4.48 -15.20
CA PRO A 216 19.10 5.66 -14.57
C PRO A 216 18.50 5.29 -13.19
N GLN A 217 18.42 6.29 -12.31
CA GLN A 217 17.91 6.24 -10.93
C GLN A 217 16.41 5.86 -10.86
N GLY A 218 16.05 4.63 -11.23
CA GLY A 218 14.67 4.10 -11.28
C GLY A 218 14.39 3.00 -10.25
N SER A 219 13.18 2.41 -10.32
CA SER A 219 12.73 1.36 -9.39
C SER A 219 13.72 0.20 -9.27
N HIS A 220 14.21 -0.33 -10.41
CA HIS A 220 15.14 -1.47 -10.42
C HIS A 220 16.42 -1.18 -9.63
N HIS A 221 17.03 -0.01 -9.83
CA HIS A 221 18.23 0.41 -9.09
C HIS A 221 18.01 0.38 -7.58
N ARG A 222 16.84 0.84 -7.12
CA ARG A 222 16.48 0.88 -5.70
C ARG A 222 16.23 -0.52 -5.12
N ARG A 223 15.59 -1.41 -5.89
CA ARG A 223 15.41 -2.82 -5.48
C ARG A 223 16.76 -3.50 -5.29
N VAL A 224 17.69 -3.36 -6.24
CA VAL A 224 19.05 -3.90 -6.10
C VAL A 224 19.75 -3.31 -4.87
N GLN A 225 19.71 -1.98 -4.70
CA GLN A 225 20.30 -1.33 -3.52
C GLN A 225 19.73 -1.88 -2.20
N MET A 226 18.41 -2.06 -2.11
CA MET A 226 17.76 -2.60 -0.92
C MET A 226 18.20 -4.04 -0.66
N LEU A 227 18.24 -4.90 -1.68
CA LEU A 227 18.70 -6.28 -1.55
C LEU A 227 20.14 -6.35 -1.02
N HIS A 228 21.06 -5.57 -1.60
CA HIS A 228 22.44 -5.49 -1.13
C HIS A 228 22.53 -4.91 0.28
N TYR A 229 21.76 -3.87 0.59
CA TYR A 229 21.74 -3.30 1.94
C TYR A 229 21.29 -4.34 2.98
N LEU A 230 20.22 -5.09 2.72
CA LEU A 230 19.68 -6.07 3.64
C LEU A 230 20.59 -7.29 3.85
N ILE A 231 21.25 -7.79 2.79
CA ILE A 231 22.13 -8.96 2.91
C ILE A 231 23.56 -8.56 3.30
N ASP A 232 24.16 -7.60 2.59
CA ASP A 232 25.60 -7.34 2.72
C ASP A 232 25.91 -6.41 3.90
N GLN A 233 25.05 -5.42 4.17
CA GLN A 233 25.29 -4.46 5.27
C GLN A 233 24.57 -4.89 6.56
N ARG A 234 23.29 -5.29 6.46
CA ARG A 234 22.48 -5.70 7.61
C ARG A 234 22.67 -7.16 8.00
N GLN A 235 23.35 -7.96 7.17
CA GLN A 235 23.66 -9.37 7.42
C GLN A 235 22.41 -10.20 7.73
N LEU A 236 21.27 -9.88 7.10
CA LEU A 236 20.08 -10.71 7.22
C LEU A 236 20.37 -12.09 6.60
N SER A 237 19.99 -13.14 7.32
CA SER A 237 20.16 -14.51 6.85
C SER A 237 19.26 -14.77 5.64
N VAL A 238 19.88 -15.22 4.54
CA VAL A 238 19.20 -15.64 3.31
C VAL A 238 18.38 -16.91 3.46
N ASN A 239 18.53 -17.60 4.59
CA ASN A 239 17.83 -18.83 4.94
C ASN A 239 16.87 -18.64 6.12
N SER A 240 16.61 -17.39 6.55
CA SER A 240 15.58 -17.12 7.55
C SER A 240 14.21 -17.57 7.07
N MET A 241 13.37 -18.03 7.99
CA MET A 241 12.00 -18.43 7.71
C MET A 241 11.04 -17.26 7.95
N ASP A 242 9.98 -17.17 7.16
CA ASP A 242 8.94 -16.13 7.29
C ASP A 242 7.92 -16.35 8.42
N THR A 243 8.08 -17.41 9.22
CA THR A 243 7.09 -17.89 10.21
C THR A 243 7.36 -17.50 11.66
N ASP A 244 8.43 -16.74 11.95
CA ASP A 244 8.75 -16.30 13.31
C ASP A 244 7.79 -15.22 13.88
N ILE A 245 6.61 -15.00 13.26
CA ILE A 245 5.79 -13.79 13.48
C ILE A 245 4.50 -14.03 14.28
N TYR A 246 3.97 -15.26 14.38
CA TYR A 246 2.67 -15.48 15.03
C TYR A 246 2.68 -16.64 16.05
N PRO A 247 2.94 -16.36 17.35
CA PRO A 247 2.79 -17.33 18.43
C PRO A 247 1.36 -17.88 18.56
N ASP A 248 0.37 -17.12 18.06
CA ASP A 248 -1.06 -17.37 18.25
C ASP A 248 -1.73 -18.11 17.07
N GLY A 249 -0.97 -18.58 16.08
CA GLY A 249 -1.50 -19.44 15.00
C GLY A 249 -2.54 -18.80 14.07
N ILE A 250 -2.65 -17.46 14.03
CA ILE A 250 -3.48 -16.75 13.06
C ILE A 250 -2.74 -16.71 11.72
N TYR A 251 -2.87 -17.80 10.96
CA TYR A 251 -2.44 -17.87 9.57
C TYR A 251 -3.37 -16.99 8.72
N LEU A 252 -2.95 -15.76 8.43
CA LEU A 252 -3.60 -14.91 7.43
C LEU A 252 -3.29 -15.45 6.02
N GLY A 253 -3.85 -16.63 5.69
CA GLY A 253 -3.87 -17.22 4.36
C GLY A 253 -2.52 -17.61 3.75
N ASN A 254 -2.57 -17.92 2.44
CA ASN A 254 -1.49 -18.37 1.54
C ASN A 254 -0.37 -17.32 1.32
N THR A 255 0.15 -16.70 2.38
CA THR A 255 1.12 -15.60 2.27
C THR A 255 2.48 -15.93 2.86
N PHE A 256 2.69 -17.16 3.34
CA PHE A 256 3.96 -17.66 3.84
C PHE A 256 4.49 -18.77 2.93
N TRP A 257 5.68 -18.58 2.37
CA TRP A 257 6.29 -19.49 1.41
C TRP A 257 7.60 -20.10 1.92
N GLY A 258 8.05 -19.73 3.12
CA GLY A 258 9.28 -20.24 3.73
C GLY A 258 10.41 -19.23 3.64
N THR A 259 11.53 -19.61 3.03
CA THR A 259 12.73 -18.77 2.93
C THR A 259 12.61 -17.71 1.82
N PRO A 260 13.47 -16.66 1.79
CA PRO A 260 13.44 -15.66 0.73
C PRO A 260 13.53 -16.24 -0.69
N ILE A 261 14.31 -17.30 -0.90
CA ILE A 261 14.42 -17.95 -2.22
C ILE A 261 13.09 -18.57 -2.69
N CYS A 262 12.23 -19.02 -1.77
CA CYS A 262 10.90 -19.52 -2.10
C CYS A 262 10.00 -18.40 -2.66
N TYR A 263 10.11 -17.17 -2.14
CA TYR A 263 9.39 -16.01 -2.65
C TYR A 263 9.84 -15.64 -4.06
N ALA A 264 11.16 -15.58 -4.29
CA ALA A 264 11.70 -15.33 -5.64
C ALA A 264 11.25 -16.40 -6.64
N ALA A 265 11.24 -17.66 -6.20
CA ALA A 265 10.95 -18.80 -7.06
C ALA A 265 9.53 -18.82 -7.63
N ARG A 266 8.58 -18.17 -6.94
CA ARG A 266 7.17 -18.03 -7.39
C ARG A 266 6.96 -16.93 -8.43
N ARG A 267 7.96 -16.09 -8.69
CA ARG A 267 7.83 -14.93 -9.57
C ARG A 267 8.42 -15.26 -10.93
N LYS A 268 7.66 -15.02 -12.01
CA LYS A 268 8.12 -15.32 -13.38
C LYS A 268 9.41 -14.58 -13.77
N GLY A 269 9.63 -13.38 -13.23
CA GLY A 269 10.86 -12.59 -13.39
C GLY A 269 12.00 -12.98 -12.43
N GLY A 270 11.79 -13.93 -11.52
CA GLY A 270 12.70 -14.21 -10.41
C GLY A 270 14.01 -14.91 -10.77
N ALA A 271 14.25 -15.25 -12.03
CA ALA A 271 15.42 -16.05 -12.43
C ALA A 271 16.77 -15.45 -11.98
N GLN A 272 16.96 -14.14 -12.17
CA GLN A 272 18.22 -13.48 -11.76
C GLN A 272 18.33 -13.35 -10.24
N VAL A 273 17.24 -13.00 -9.57
CA VAL A 273 17.19 -12.94 -8.10
C VAL A 273 17.46 -14.31 -7.47
N VAL A 274 16.91 -15.39 -8.03
CA VAL A 274 17.18 -16.78 -7.58
C VAL A 274 18.67 -17.11 -7.73
N ARG A 275 19.27 -16.85 -8.91
CA ARG A 275 20.71 -17.09 -9.12
C ARG A 275 21.56 -16.29 -8.13
N TRP A 276 21.21 -15.03 -7.91
CA TRP A 276 21.90 -14.17 -6.96
C TRP A 276 21.78 -14.69 -5.52
N LEU A 277 20.59 -15.11 -5.08
CA LEU A 277 20.39 -15.69 -3.75
C LEU A 277 21.20 -16.98 -3.56
N LEU A 278 21.28 -17.86 -4.58
CA LEU A 278 22.11 -19.05 -4.54
C LEU A 278 23.60 -18.69 -4.37
N LYS A 279 24.10 -17.67 -5.06
CA LYS A 279 25.47 -17.15 -4.87
C LYS A 279 25.70 -16.61 -3.46
N LYS A 280 24.67 -16.02 -2.84
CA LYS A 280 24.69 -15.55 -1.45
C LYS A 280 24.53 -16.67 -0.41
N GLY A 281 24.41 -17.93 -0.83
CA GLY A 281 24.35 -19.09 0.07
C GLY A 281 22.93 -19.51 0.47
N ALA A 282 21.91 -19.08 -0.26
CA ALA A 282 20.55 -19.58 -0.06
C ALA A 282 20.49 -21.10 -0.32
N ASP A 283 19.79 -21.80 0.56
CA ASP A 283 19.53 -23.24 0.44
C ASP A 283 18.10 -23.44 -0.09
N PRO A 284 17.94 -23.81 -1.38
CA PRO A 284 16.63 -24.01 -2.00
C PRO A 284 15.92 -25.28 -1.53
N THR A 285 16.57 -26.13 -0.71
CA THR A 285 15.99 -27.37 -0.17
C THR A 285 15.30 -27.17 1.17
N LEU A 286 15.44 -25.98 1.77
CA LEU A 286 14.73 -25.63 2.99
C LEU A 286 13.23 -25.52 2.72
N LYS A 287 12.46 -26.29 3.47
CA LYS A 287 11.00 -26.34 3.34
C LYS A 287 10.32 -25.32 4.23
N GLY A 288 9.33 -24.63 3.68
CA GLY A 288 8.41 -23.79 4.42
C GLY A 288 7.72 -24.55 5.56
N THR A 289 7.71 -23.99 6.76
CA THR A 289 7.06 -24.58 7.94
C THR A 289 5.54 -24.69 7.81
N CYS A 290 4.91 -23.79 7.03
CA CYS A 290 3.47 -23.83 6.77
C CYS A 290 3.10 -24.70 5.58
N THR A 291 3.96 -24.75 4.56
CA THR A 291 3.63 -25.30 3.25
C THR A 291 4.24 -26.68 3.02
N ASP A 292 5.26 -27.06 3.78
CA ASP A 292 6.15 -28.21 3.51
C ASP A 292 6.78 -28.18 2.10
N MET A 293 6.77 -27.02 1.43
CA MET A 293 7.31 -26.80 0.09
C MET A 293 8.70 -26.18 0.17
N ASP A 294 9.62 -26.69 -0.65
CA ASP A 294 10.91 -26.06 -0.91
C ASP A 294 10.82 -25.05 -2.07
N ALA A 295 11.95 -24.48 -2.50
CA ALA A 295 11.96 -23.50 -3.59
C ALA A 295 11.56 -24.10 -4.95
N ILE A 296 11.86 -25.38 -5.20
CA ILE A 296 11.48 -26.08 -6.44
C ILE A 296 9.98 -26.32 -6.45
N ASP A 297 9.42 -26.78 -5.34
CA ASP A 297 7.98 -26.98 -5.18
C ASP A 297 7.21 -25.66 -5.37
N CYS A 298 7.70 -24.58 -4.76
CA CYS A 298 7.16 -23.22 -4.96
C CYS A 298 7.18 -22.79 -6.44
N ALA A 299 8.29 -23.03 -7.15
CA ALA A 299 8.39 -22.69 -8.58
C ALA A 299 7.44 -23.54 -9.44
N ARG A 300 7.26 -24.83 -9.13
CA ARG A 300 6.35 -25.73 -9.84
C ARG A 300 4.89 -25.31 -9.65
N GLU A 301 4.49 -25.01 -8.42
CA GLU A 301 3.14 -24.53 -8.11
C GLU A 301 2.83 -23.23 -8.86
N ALA A 302 3.79 -22.30 -8.90
CA ALA A 302 3.68 -21.04 -9.64
C ALA A 302 3.86 -21.18 -11.17
N LYS A 303 4.15 -22.39 -11.67
CA LYS A 303 4.42 -22.69 -13.10
C LYS A 303 5.58 -21.89 -13.68
N CYS A 304 6.60 -21.63 -12.86
CA CYS A 304 7.83 -20.93 -13.24
C CYS A 304 8.88 -21.90 -13.78
N HIS A 305 8.62 -22.51 -14.94
CA HIS A 305 9.46 -23.57 -15.53
C HIS A 305 10.95 -23.18 -15.69
N GLY A 306 11.24 -21.93 -16.05
CA GLY A 306 12.62 -21.45 -16.16
C GLY A 306 13.37 -21.45 -14.83
N ILE A 307 12.67 -21.19 -13.72
CA ILE A 307 13.26 -21.23 -12.37
C ILE A 307 13.42 -22.68 -11.90
N VAL A 308 12.47 -23.56 -12.21
CA VAL A 308 12.59 -25.00 -11.93
C VAL A 308 13.89 -25.55 -12.53
N ALA A 309 14.18 -25.23 -13.79
CA ALA A 309 15.42 -25.64 -14.44
C ALA A 309 16.67 -25.13 -13.69
N ILE A 310 16.69 -23.86 -13.29
CA ILE A 310 17.81 -23.27 -12.53
C ILE A 310 18.08 -24.02 -11.23
N LEU A 311 17.01 -24.35 -10.49
CA LEU A 311 17.12 -25.00 -9.18
C LEU A 311 17.48 -26.48 -9.32
N GLU A 312 16.99 -27.17 -10.35
CA GLU A 312 17.36 -28.55 -10.66
C GLU A 312 18.82 -28.67 -11.12
N ASP A 313 19.29 -27.75 -11.97
CA ASP A 313 20.70 -27.67 -12.40
C ASP A 313 21.61 -27.47 -11.18
N TRP A 314 21.29 -26.50 -10.31
CA TRP A 314 22.04 -26.26 -9.07
C TRP A 314 22.09 -27.51 -8.16
N ARG A 315 20.97 -28.24 -8.06
CA ARG A 315 20.88 -29.47 -7.25
C ARG A 315 21.76 -30.58 -7.84
N TRP A 316 21.79 -30.72 -9.16
CA TRP A 316 22.63 -31.69 -9.85
C TRP A 316 24.11 -31.42 -9.60
N GLU A 317 24.56 -30.18 -9.82
CA GLU A 317 25.95 -29.76 -9.64
C GLU A 317 26.47 -30.10 -8.23
N ARG A 318 25.69 -29.81 -7.18
CA ARG A 318 26.11 -30.10 -5.79
C ARG A 318 26.16 -31.58 -5.44
N ASN A 319 25.39 -32.43 -6.12
CA ASN A 319 25.42 -33.87 -5.88
C ASN A 319 26.61 -34.52 -6.57
N GLU A 320 27.00 -34.07 -7.77
CA GLU A 320 28.22 -34.54 -8.44
C GLU A 320 29.49 -34.15 -7.68
N HIS A 321 29.56 -32.94 -7.12
CA HIS A 321 30.73 -32.50 -6.33
C HIS A 321 30.85 -33.20 -4.96
N LYS A 322 29.85 -33.98 -4.54
CA LYS A 322 29.87 -34.78 -3.31
C LYS A 322 30.16 -36.27 -3.57
N ALA A 323 30.15 -36.71 -4.82
CA ALA A 323 30.42 -38.09 -5.25
C ALA A 323 31.90 -38.26 -5.63
#